data_AF-A0A497G5T7-F1
#
_entry.id   AF-A0A497G5T7-F1
#
_cell.length_a   1.000
_cell.length_b   1.000
_cell.length_c   1.000
_cell.angle_alpha   90.00
_cell.angle_beta   90.00
_cell.angle_gamma   90.00
#
_symmetry.space_group_name_H-M   'P 1'
#
loop_
_entity.id
_entity.type
_entity.pdbx_description
1 polymer ?
#
loop_
_entity_poly.entity_id
_entity_poly.type
_entity_poly.pdbx_seq_one_letter_code
_entity_poly.pdbx_strand_id
1 'polypeptide(L)'
;TNLFILYRRDSGIVDTDLRHGGRTDELAYMVKGLDLEFIDKQGDRFKYWNSLKGAHKNELPSLIKIKLILSDKNGGEHIFITSVHPELSPLITR
;
A
#
# COMPACT_ATOMS: atom_id res chain seq x y z
N THR A 1 17.96 13.14 -8.79
CA THR A 1 16.82 12.75 -7.93
C THR A 1 16.34 11.40 -8.39
N ASN A 2 16.30 10.39 -7.53
CA ASN A 2 15.80 9.07 -7.94
C ASN A 2 14.29 9.14 -8.09
N LEU A 3 13.81 8.81 -9.29
CA LEU A 3 12.39 8.71 -9.62
C LEU A 3 12.07 7.22 -9.81
N PHE A 4 10.94 6.81 -9.27
CA PHE A 4 10.49 5.43 -9.27
C PHE A 4 9.23 5.26 -10.13
N ILE A 5 8.94 4.00 -10.45
CA ILE A 5 7.69 3.57 -11.10
C ILE A 5 6.92 2.76 -10.06
N LEU A 6 5.63 3.08 -9.86
CA LEU A 6 4.74 2.33 -9.00
C LEU A 6 4.06 1.22 -9.81
N TYR A 7 4.19 -0.01 -9.33
CA TYR A 7 3.54 -1.18 -9.92
C TYR A 7 2.52 -1.77 -8.96
N ARG A 8 1.41 -2.27 -9.51
CA ARG A 8 0.52 -3.22 -8.85
C ARG A 8 0.91 -4.63 -9.27
N ARG A 9 0.99 -5.53 -8.30
CA ARG A 9 1.12 -6.97 -8.55
C ARG A 9 -0.11 -7.66 -7.96
N ASP A 10 -0.72 -8.53 -8.75
CA ASP A 10 -1.91 -9.29 -8.34
C ASP A 10 -1.72 -10.77 -8.68
N SER A 11 -2.07 -11.63 -7.74
CA SER A 11 -1.97 -13.09 -7.88
C SER A 11 -3.30 -13.74 -7.48
N GLY A 12 -3.82 -14.58 -8.36
CA GLY A 12 -4.99 -15.43 -8.10
C GLY A 12 -4.71 -16.55 -7.08
N ILE A 13 -3.44 -16.74 -6.72
CA ILE A 13 -2.97 -17.78 -5.79
C ILE A 13 -2.31 -17.07 -4.61
N VAL A 14 -2.45 -17.62 -3.39
CA VAL A 14 -1.72 -17.12 -2.22
C VAL A 14 -0.23 -17.38 -2.46
N ASP A 15 0.54 -16.32 -2.68
CA ASP A 15 1.95 -16.44 -3.07
C ASP A 15 2.79 -17.05 -1.93
N THR A 16 3.60 -18.05 -2.26
CA THR A 16 4.68 -18.57 -1.39
C THR A 16 5.97 -17.76 -1.52
N ASP A 17 6.15 -17.00 -2.61
CA ASP A 17 7.23 -16.02 -2.83
C ASP A 17 6.69 -14.75 -3.52
N LEU A 18 6.76 -13.61 -2.83
CA LEU A 18 6.31 -12.29 -3.30
C LEU A 18 7.02 -11.79 -4.57
N ARG A 19 8.16 -12.38 -4.94
CA ARG A 19 8.90 -12.04 -6.17
C ARG A 19 8.36 -12.74 -7.40
N HIS A 20 7.66 -13.86 -7.23
CA HIS A 20 7.09 -14.70 -8.29
C HIS A 20 5.61 -14.39 -8.59
N GLY A 21 5.07 -13.29 -8.04
CA GLY A 21 3.66 -12.91 -8.18
C GLY A 21 3.24 -12.60 -9.62
N GLY A 22 1.97 -12.91 -9.90
CA GLY A 22 1.27 -12.94 -11.20
C GLY A 22 1.28 -11.65 -12.04
N ARG A 23 0.09 -11.16 -12.44
CA ARG A 23 -0.03 -10.03 -13.38
C ARG A 23 0.56 -8.78 -12.74
N THR A 24 1.42 -8.09 -13.49
CA THR A 24 2.04 -6.82 -13.09
C THR A 24 1.49 -5.70 -13.97
N ASP A 25 0.92 -4.68 -13.35
CA ASP A 25 0.40 -3.49 -14.03
C ASP A 25 1.15 -2.26 -13.53
N GLU A 26 1.66 -1.43 -14.43
CA GLU A 26 2.24 -0.12 -14.11
C GLU A 26 1.10 0.86 -13.74
N LEU A 27 1.21 1.53 -12.60
CA LEU A 27 0.20 2.47 -12.12
C LEU A 27 0.61 3.94 -12.31
N ALA A 28 1.89 4.26 -12.06
CA ALA A 28 2.37 5.65 -12.13
C ALA A 28 3.88 5.72 -12.36
N TYR A 29 4.30 6.74 -13.11
CA TYR A 29 5.70 7.12 -13.32
C TYR A 29 6.06 8.36 -12.50
N MET A 30 7.36 8.70 -12.44
CA MET A 30 7.88 9.87 -11.72
C MET A 30 7.50 9.91 -10.23
N VAL A 31 7.42 8.74 -9.61
CA VAL A 31 7.11 8.61 -8.19
C VAL A 31 8.35 9.03 -7.40
N LYS A 32 8.18 10.01 -6.51
CA LYS A 32 9.22 10.48 -5.60
C LYS A 32 9.09 9.87 -4.21
N GLY A 33 7.87 9.51 -3.81
CA GLY A 33 7.62 8.89 -2.52
C GLY A 33 6.25 8.22 -2.45
N LEU A 34 6.17 7.16 -1.66
CA LEU A 34 4.93 6.49 -1.27
C LEU A 34 5.02 6.21 0.23
N ASP A 35 4.19 6.90 1.01
CA ASP A 35 4.12 6.73 2.45
C ASP A 35 2.81 6.05 2.85
N LEU A 36 2.92 5.10 3.78
CA LEU A 36 1.78 4.39 4.36
C LEU A 36 1.76 4.65 5.88
N GLU A 37 0.58 4.99 6.39
CA GLU A 37 0.29 5.04 7.83
C GLU A 37 -0.86 4.08 8.11
N PHE A 38 -0.65 3.16 9.06
CA PHE A 38 -1.62 2.16 9.49
C PHE A 38 -2.23 2.59 10.81
N ILE A 39 -3.55 2.44 10.93
CA ILE A 39 -4.30 2.83 12.11
C ILE A 39 -5.10 1.62 12.58
N ASP A 40 -4.97 1.28 13.86
CA ASP A 40 -5.68 0.16 14.47
C ASP A 40 -7.09 0.55 14.95
N LYS A 41 -7.75 -0.36 15.68
CA LYS A 41 -9.13 -0.15 16.19
C LYS A 41 -9.19 0.84 17.36
N GLN A 42 -8.06 1.04 18.05
CA GLN A 42 -7.91 1.98 19.15
C GLN A 42 -7.59 3.39 18.63
N GLY A 43 -7.24 3.52 17.34
CA GLY A 43 -6.85 4.77 16.71
C GLY A 43 -5.34 5.03 16.79
N ASP A 44 -4.56 4.06 17.27
CA ASP A 44 -3.11 4.16 17.37
C ASP A 44 -2.48 4.05 15.98
N ARG A 45 -1.38 4.80 15.77
CA ARG A 45 -0.75 4.99 14.47
C ARG A 45 0.56 4.27 14.35
N PHE A 46 0.74 3.55 13.25
CA PHE A 46 1.92 2.73 12.99
C PHE A 46 2.48 3.01 11.60
N LYS A 47 3.81 3.02 11.48
CA LYS A 47 4.51 3.08 10.19
C LYS A 47 4.66 1.71 9.53
N TYR A 48 4.48 0.64 10.30
CA TYR A 48 4.65 -0.74 9.86
C TYR A 48 3.51 -1.58 10.42
N TRP A 49 3.02 -2.51 9.61
CA TRP A 49 2.00 -3.48 10.02
C TRP A 49 2.45 -4.89 9.66
N ASN A 50 2.24 -5.84 10.57
CA ASN A 50 2.56 -7.25 10.33
C ASN A 50 1.41 -8.14 10.80
N SER A 51 0.65 -8.66 9.85
CA SER A 51 -0.47 -9.56 10.12
C SER A 51 -0.05 -11.01 10.39
N LEU A 52 1.23 -11.37 10.22
CA LEU A 52 1.73 -12.74 10.41
C LEU A 52 2.25 -12.99 11.82
N LYS A 53 2.75 -11.96 12.50
CA LYS A 53 3.38 -12.06 13.84
C LYS A 53 3.34 -10.76 14.61
N GLY A 54 3.56 -10.86 15.92
CA GLY A 54 3.65 -9.70 16.82
C GLY A 54 2.26 -9.24 17.29
N ALA A 55 2.18 -7.97 17.70
CA ALA A 55 1.00 -7.39 18.34
C ALA A 55 -0.25 -7.39 17.45
N HIS A 56 -0.07 -7.34 16.12
CA HIS A 56 -1.17 -7.28 15.14
C HIS A 56 -1.35 -8.58 14.35
N LYS A 57 -0.91 -9.72 14.92
CA LYS A 57 -1.05 -11.03 14.27
C LYS A 57 -2.53 -11.34 14.01
N ASN A 58 -2.83 -11.79 12.80
CA ASN A 58 -4.18 -12.09 12.30
C ASN A 58 -5.12 -10.87 12.25
N GLU A 59 -4.58 -9.65 12.31
CA GLU A 59 -5.36 -8.43 12.25
C GLU A 59 -5.03 -7.64 10.98
N LEU A 60 -6.08 -7.06 10.40
CA LEU A 60 -5.94 -5.98 9.43
C LEU A 60 -6.00 -4.65 10.16
N PRO A 61 -5.30 -3.62 9.65
CA PRO A 61 -5.50 -2.26 10.14
C PRO A 61 -6.92 -1.81 9.81
N SER A 62 -7.53 -1.02 10.70
CA SER A 62 -8.87 -0.45 10.52
C SER A 62 -8.88 0.59 9.41
N LEU A 63 -7.78 1.34 9.28
CA LEU A 63 -7.58 2.36 8.26
C LEU A 63 -6.12 2.39 7.80
N ILE A 64 -5.92 2.53 6.49
CA ILE A 64 -4.62 2.79 5.88
C ILE A 64 -4.69 4.15 5.20
N LYS A 65 -3.82 5.08 5.58
CA LYS A 65 -3.62 6.32 4.83
C LYS A 65 -2.48 6.14 3.87
N ILE A 66 -2.70 6.55 2.62
CA ILE A 66 -1.74 6.42 1.53
C ILE A 66 -1.44 7.82 1.03
N LYS A 67 -0.17 8.21 1.05
CA LYS A 67 0.32 9.46 0.47
C LYS A 67 1.27 9.13 -0.68
N LEU A 68 0.89 9.52 -1.88
CA LEU A 68 1.70 9.40 -3.09
C LEU A 68 2.25 10.78 -3.46
N ILE A 69 3.56 10.86 -3.69
CA ILE A 69 4.25 12.07 -4.12
C ILE A 69 4.80 11.83 -5.53
N LEU A 70 4.30 12.60 -6.49
CA LEU A 70 4.75 12.56 -7.88
C LEU A 70 5.55 13.83 -8.19
N SER A 71 6.62 13.69 -8.97
CA SER A 71 7.32 14.82 -9.58
C SER A 71 6.69 15.15 -10.92
N ASP A 72 6.54 16.43 -11.25
CA ASP A 72 6.27 16.86 -12.61
C ASP A 72 7.56 17.13 -13.41
N LYS A 73 7.38 17.39 -14.71
CA LYS A 73 8.45 17.65 -15.68
C LYS A 73 9.28 18.91 -15.38
N ASN A 74 8.77 19.83 -14.56
CA ASN A 74 9.43 21.07 -14.18
C ASN A 74 10.08 20.97 -12.79
N GLY A 75 10.05 19.79 -12.17
CA GLY A 75 10.56 19.56 -10.82
C GLY A 75 9.59 19.95 -9.69
N GLY A 76 8.34 20.29 -10.01
CA GLY A 76 7.27 20.50 -9.04
C GLY A 76 6.77 19.18 -8.44
N GLU A 77 6.17 19.24 -7.25
CA GLU A 77 5.62 18.07 -6.56
C GLU A 77 4.10 18.11 -6.50
N HIS A 78 3.47 16.97 -6.80
CA HIS A 78 2.03 16.76 -6.68
C HIS A 78 1.78 15.70 -5.62
N ILE A 79 0.98 16.03 -4.61
CA ILE A 79 0.70 15.16 -3.47
C ILE A 79 -0.74 14.68 -3.55
N PHE A 80 -0.92 13.36 -3.60
CA PHE A 80 -2.22 12.70 -3.56
C PHE A 80 -2.35 11.94 -2.25
N ILE A 81 -3.47 12.13 -1.55
CA ILE A 81 -3.77 11.46 -0.28
C ILE A 81 -5.11 10.75 -0.41
N THR A 82 -5.11 9.47 -0.09
CA THR A 82 -6.35 8.68 0.04
C THR A 82 -6.30 7.82 1.30
N SER A 83 -7.45 7.25 1.65
CA SER A 83 -7.59 6.38 2.80
C SER A 83 -8.42 5.16 2.42
N VAL A 84 -8.02 3.99 2.92
CA VAL A 84 -8.68 2.70 2.66
C VAL A 84 -9.04 2.08 3.99
N HIS A 85 -10.24 1.50 4.09
CA HIS A 85 -10.69 0.70 5.23
C HIS A 85 -10.69 -0.79 4.87
N PRO A 86 -9.61 -1.53 5.14
CA PRO A 86 -9.51 -2.95 4.77
C PRO A 86 -10.61 -3.81 5.40
N GLU A 87 -10.97 -3.54 6.65
CA GLU A 87 -12.01 -4.30 7.36
C GLU A 87 -13.41 -4.17 6.75
N LEU A 88 -13.66 -3.10 5.97
CA LEU A 88 -14.91 -2.89 5.26
C LEU A 88 -14.89 -3.50 3.85
N SER A 89 -13.76 -4.07 3.42
CA SER A 89 -13.68 -4.71 2.11
C SER A 89 -14.50 -6.00 2.11
N PRO A 90 -15.33 -6.23 1.09
CA PRO A 90 -16.09 -7.48 0.99
C PRO A 90 -15.13 -8.66 1.02
N LEU A 91 -15.48 -9.71 1.77
CA LEU A 91 -14.78 -10.98 1.73
C LEU A 91 -14.69 -11.41 0.26
N ILE A 92 -13.49 -11.44 -0.30
CA ILE A 92 -13.25 -12.05 -1.59
C ILE A 92 -13.47 -13.56 -1.37
N THR A 93 -14.69 -14.00 -1.61
CA THR A 93 -15.01 -15.42 -1.74
C THR A 93 -14.42 -15.83 -3.09
N ARG A 94 -13.20 -16.38 -3.05
CA ARG A 94 -12.61 -17.09 -4.19
C ARG A 94 -13.14 -18.52 -4.20
#